data_AF-A0A7Y1AVP3-F1
#
_entry.id   AF-A0A7Y1AVP3-F1
#
_cell.length_a   1.000
_cell.length_b   1.000
_cell.length_c   1.000
_cell.angle_alpha   90.00
_cell.angle_beta   90.00
_cell.angle_gamma   90.00
#
_symmetry.space_group_name_H-M   'P 1'
#
loop_
_entity.id
_entity.type
_entity.pdbx_description
1 polymer ?
#
loop_
_entity_poly.entity_id
_entity_poly.type
_entity_poly.pdbx_seq_one_letter_code
_entity_poly.pdbx_strand_id
1 'polypeptide(L)'
;MKKIVPDPPAFTLQDAAPCDPQLLDRAAADRALDYYLHGHKPTRPVDTTTYAIANSVNLEAALAQASDLLRCAGASATEAGNGMSGPARDLVLSITHLVALAKAYVDKSLDSLTTH
;
A
#
# COMPACT_ATOMS: atom_id res chain seq x y z
N MET A 1 -46.01 -17.03 -38.93
CA MET A 1 -46.35 -15.70 -38.36
C MET A 1 -45.17 -14.78 -38.63
N LYS A 2 -45.37 -13.73 -39.44
CA LYS A 2 -44.32 -12.76 -39.78
C LYS A 2 -44.06 -11.89 -38.56
N LYS A 3 -42.89 -12.04 -37.93
CA LYS A 3 -42.46 -11.16 -36.84
C LYS A 3 -42.40 -9.76 -37.43
N ILE A 4 -43.29 -8.86 -37.00
CA ILE A 4 -43.12 -7.44 -37.26
C ILE A 4 -41.81 -7.07 -36.57
N VAL A 5 -40.78 -6.79 -37.36
CA VAL A 5 -39.55 -6.19 -36.86
C VAL A 5 -39.89 -4.71 -36.69
N PRO A 6 -39.85 -4.16 -35.46
CA PRO A 6 -40.05 -2.74 -35.28
C PRO A 6 -38.86 -2.03 -35.93
N ASP A 7 -39.12 -0.96 -36.68
CA ASP A 7 -38.04 -0.09 -37.16
C ASP A 7 -37.20 0.38 -35.97
N PRO A 8 -35.86 0.47 -36.13
CA PRO A 8 -35.00 1.02 -35.09
C PRO A 8 -35.41 2.47 -34.82
N PRO A 9 -35.39 2.94 -33.56
CA PRO A 9 -35.68 4.33 -33.28
C PRO A 9 -34.65 5.17 -34.04
N ALA A 10 -35.13 6.11 -34.86
CA ALA A 10 -34.27 7.12 -35.42
C ALA A 10 -33.72 7.91 -34.23
N PHE A 11 -32.44 7.71 -33.89
CA PHE A 11 -31.72 8.60 -32.99
C PHE A 11 -31.59 9.94 -33.72
N THR A 12 -32.63 10.76 -33.62
CA THR A 12 -32.46 12.18 -33.85
C THR A 12 -31.42 12.63 -32.82
N LEU A 13 -30.35 13.30 -33.28
CA LEU A 13 -29.35 13.95 -32.43
C LEU A 13 -29.95 15.14 -31.65
N GLN A 14 -31.23 15.05 -31.28
CA GLN A 14 -32.05 16.11 -30.69
C GLN A 14 -32.60 15.73 -29.31
N ASP A 15 -32.31 14.53 -28.80
CA ASP A 15 -32.60 14.18 -27.41
C ASP A 15 -31.36 14.29 -26.49
N ALA A 16 -30.23 14.75 -27.02
CA ALA A 16 -29.29 15.46 -26.18
C ALA A 16 -29.89 16.83 -25.92
N ALA A 17 -30.50 17.01 -24.74
CA ALA A 17 -30.72 18.35 -24.21
C ALA A 17 -29.48 19.19 -24.51
N PRO A 18 -29.60 20.44 -25.02
CA PRO A 18 -28.45 21.29 -25.25
C PRO A 18 -27.80 21.56 -23.91
N CYS A 19 -26.89 20.68 -23.49
CA CYS A 19 -26.02 20.91 -22.36
C CYS A 19 -25.03 21.95 -22.84
N ASP A 20 -25.37 23.20 -22.56
CA ASP A 20 -24.55 24.36 -22.81
C ASP A 20 -23.12 24.04 -22.32
N PRO A 21 -22.10 23.99 -23.21
CA PRO A 21 -20.77 23.52 -22.87
C PRO A 21 -20.14 24.31 -21.73
N GLN A 22 -20.56 25.57 -21.55
CA GLN A 22 -20.15 26.42 -20.44
C GLN A 22 -20.72 25.95 -19.09
N LEU A 23 -21.91 25.36 -19.06
CA LEU A 23 -22.49 24.77 -17.86
C LEU A 23 -21.80 23.44 -17.51
N LEU A 24 -21.36 22.67 -18.52
CA LEU A 24 -20.54 21.48 -18.30
C LEU A 24 -19.16 21.83 -17.75
N ASP A 25 -18.55 22.90 -18.24
CA ASP A 25 -17.27 23.42 -17.75
C ASP A 25 -17.40 23.92 -16.31
N ARG A 26 -18.48 24.63 -15.98
CA ARG A 26 -18.78 25.04 -14.60
C ARG A 26 -19.01 23.85 -13.68
N ALA A 27 -19.79 22.86 -14.10
CA ALA A 27 -20.01 21.65 -13.33
C ALA A 27 -18.72 20.82 -13.17
N ALA A 28 -17.84 20.82 -14.16
CA ALA A 28 -16.52 20.19 -14.07
C ALA A 28 -15.59 20.96 -13.12
N ALA A 29 -15.62 22.29 -13.17
CA ALA A 29 -14.86 23.16 -12.27
C ALA A 29 -15.33 23.02 -10.82
N ASP A 30 -16.64 22.99 -10.57
CA ASP A 30 -17.20 22.78 -9.23
C ASP A 30 -16.82 21.41 -8.69
N ARG A 31 -16.91 20.35 -9.52
CA ARG A 31 -16.42 19.00 -9.15
C ARG A 31 -14.91 18.98 -8.85
N ALA A 32 -14.10 19.74 -9.60
CA ALA A 32 -12.67 19.83 -9.37
C ALA A 32 -12.36 20.59 -8.08
N LEU A 33 -13.01 21.73 -7.85
CA LEU A 33 -12.89 22.50 -6.61
C LEU A 33 -13.31 21.66 -5.41
N ASP A 34 -14.40 20.91 -5.51
CA ASP A 34 -14.83 20.00 -4.45
C ASP A 34 -13.78 18.92 -4.15
N TYR A 35 -13.23 18.32 -5.21
CA TYR A 35 -12.20 17.28 -5.09
C TYR A 35 -10.92 17.81 -4.42
N TYR A 36 -10.45 19.00 -4.80
CA TYR A 36 -9.18 19.54 -4.32
C TYR A 36 -9.29 20.34 -3.02
N LEU A 37 -10.43 20.97 -2.73
CA LEU A 37 -10.60 21.86 -1.58
C LEU A 37 -11.29 21.20 -0.38
N HIS A 38 -12.24 20.29 -0.58
CA HIS A 38 -12.98 19.65 0.53
C HIS A 38 -12.25 18.44 1.13
N GLY A 39 -10.96 18.28 0.85
CA GLY A 39 -10.10 17.31 1.54
C GLY A 39 -10.38 15.84 1.17
N HIS A 40 -11.01 15.58 0.01
CA HIS A 40 -11.12 14.24 -0.54
C HIS A 40 -9.74 13.76 -1.02
N LYS A 41 -8.90 13.33 -0.08
CA LYS A 41 -7.73 12.53 -0.41
C LYS A 41 -8.27 11.17 -0.88
N PRO A 42 -8.19 10.81 -2.17
CA PRO A 42 -8.53 9.45 -2.56
C PRO A 42 -7.66 8.51 -1.74
N THR A 43 -8.27 7.57 -1.03
CA THR A 43 -7.54 6.48 -0.41
C THR A 43 -6.77 5.80 -1.54
N ARG A 44 -5.46 6.02 -1.57
CA ARG A 44 -4.58 5.33 -2.53
C ARG A 44 -4.90 3.84 -2.39
N PRO A 45 -5.10 3.09 -3.49
CA PRO A 45 -5.23 1.65 -3.38
C PRO A 45 -4.01 1.18 -2.59
N VAL A 46 -4.25 0.66 -1.38
CA VAL A 46 -3.17 0.15 -0.55
C VAL A 46 -2.64 -1.04 -1.31
N ASP A 47 -1.45 -0.86 -1.87
CA ASP A 47 -0.69 -1.91 -2.54
C ASP A 47 -0.58 -3.09 -1.57
N THR A 48 -1.39 -4.12 -1.85
CA THR A 48 -1.24 -5.53 -1.48
C THR A 48 -0.28 -5.81 -0.32
N THR A 49 -0.59 -5.28 0.85
CA THR A 49 0.17 -5.59 2.06
C THR A 49 -0.61 -6.69 2.78
N THR A 50 -0.06 -7.90 2.78
CA THR A 50 -0.64 -9.07 3.46
C THR A 50 -0.80 -8.84 4.97
N TYR A 51 -0.05 -7.88 5.55
CA TYR A 51 -0.11 -7.51 6.97
C TYR A 51 -0.15 -6.00 7.17
N ALA A 52 -1.32 -5.43 7.42
CA ALA A 52 -1.45 -4.01 7.74
C ALA A 52 -1.04 -3.75 9.20
N ILE A 53 0.00 -2.94 9.40
CA ILE A 53 0.34 -2.40 10.72
C ILE A 53 -0.59 -1.20 10.97
N ALA A 54 -1.38 -1.25 12.05
CA ALA A 54 -2.30 -0.16 12.37
C ALA A 54 -1.56 1.17 12.61
N ASN A 55 -2.05 2.27 12.04
CA ASN A 55 -1.47 3.60 12.25
C ASN A 55 -1.53 4.09 13.70
N SER A 56 -2.28 3.42 14.57
CA SER A 56 -2.38 3.71 16.00
C SER A 56 -1.25 3.10 16.84
N VAL A 57 -0.39 2.26 16.25
CA VAL A 57 0.74 1.69 16.99
C VAL A 57 1.71 2.80 17.37
N ASN A 58 2.09 2.85 18.64
CA ASN A 58 3.11 3.78 19.08
C ASN A 58 4.48 3.37 18.49
N LEU A 59 5.37 4.35 18.29
CA LEU A 59 6.67 4.11 17.65
C LEU A 59 7.54 3.11 18.45
N GLU A 60 7.54 3.21 19.77
CA GLU A 60 8.31 2.33 20.66
C GLU A 60 7.91 0.86 20.49
N ALA A 61 6.61 0.58 20.53
CA ALA A 61 6.03 -0.74 20.37
C ALA A 61 6.26 -1.27 18.94
N ALA A 62 6.22 -0.41 17.93
CA ALA A 62 6.57 -0.79 16.57
C ALA A 62 8.05 -1.19 16.45
N LEU A 63 8.97 -0.42 17.05
CA LEU A 63 10.39 -0.73 17.08
C LEU A 63 10.70 -1.98 17.91
N ALA A 64 10.05 -2.16 19.06
CA ALA A 64 10.16 -3.35 19.89
C ALA A 64 9.75 -4.59 19.12
N GLN A 65 8.60 -4.52 18.44
CA GLN A 65 8.12 -5.62 17.62
C GLN A 65 9.02 -5.89 16.41
N ALA A 66 9.56 -4.85 15.78
CA ALA A 66 10.55 -5.02 14.71
C ALA A 66 11.82 -5.73 15.21
N SER A 67 12.31 -5.40 16.41
CA SER A 67 13.46 -6.07 17.02
C SER A 67 13.20 -7.56 17.27
N ASP A 68 12.00 -7.90 17.76
CA ASP A 68 11.57 -9.29 17.96
C ASP A 68 11.43 -10.06 16.64
N LEU A 69 10.85 -9.44 15.61
CA LEU A 69 10.77 -10.03 14.28
C LEU A 69 12.16 -10.30 13.69
N LEU A 70 13.10 -9.37 13.85
CA LEU A 70 14.49 -9.53 13.39
C LEU A 70 15.21 -10.64 14.17
N ARG A 71 14.99 -10.76 15.48
CA ARG A 71 15.48 -11.89 16.29
C ARG A 71 14.96 -13.23 15.76
N CYS A 72 13.67 -13.31 15.49
CA CYS A 72 13.05 -14.51 14.89
C CYS A 72 13.60 -14.79 13.49
N ALA A 73 13.78 -13.77 12.64
CA ALA A 73 14.35 -13.93 11.31
C ALA A 73 15.79 -14.46 11.35
N GLY A 74 16.62 -13.97 12.29
CA GLY A 74 17.99 -14.45 12.48
C GLY A 74 18.05 -15.91 12.95
N ALA A 75 17.17 -16.31 13.87
CA ALA A 75 17.05 -17.71 14.29
C ALA A 75 16.60 -18.61 13.12
N SER A 76 15.58 -18.19 12.37
CA SER A 76 15.10 -18.93 11.19
C SER A 76 16.15 -19.03 10.08
N ALA A 77 16.93 -17.97 9.83
CA ALA A 77 18.03 -18.01 8.88
C ALA A 77 19.11 -19.01 9.34
N THR A 78 19.51 -18.95 10.61
CA THR A 78 20.48 -19.88 11.18
C THR A 78 20.01 -21.33 11.04
N GLU A 79 18.74 -21.59 11.38
CA GLU A 79 18.12 -22.92 11.25
C GLU A 79 18.06 -23.37 9.79
N ALA A 80 17.69 -22.49 8.86
CA ALA A 80 17.71 -22.80 7.42
C ALA A 80 19.12 -23.15 6.92
N GLY A 81 20.16 -22.54 7.49
CA GLY A 81 21.56 -22.83 7.19
C GLY A 81 22.05 -24.16 7.76
N ASN A 82 21.34 -24.75 8.73
CA ASN A 82 21.70 -26.04 9.31
C ASN A 82 21.55 -27.14 8.25
N GLY A 83 22.61 -27.91 8.02
CA GLY A 83 22.67 -28.92 6.96
C GLY A 83 23.11 -28.41 5.58
N MET A 84 23.23 -27.10 5.39
CA MET A 84 23.85 -26.52 4.19
C MET A 84 25.39 -26.50 4.31
N SER A 85 26.08 -26.54 3.18
CA SER A 85 27.55 -26.42 3.13
C SER A 85 28.01 -25.58 1.93
N GLY A 86 29.25 -25.10 1.98
CA GLY A 86 29.85 -24.30 0.92
C GLY A 86 29.12 -22.96 0.67
N PRO A 87 29.04 -22.49 -0.59
CA PRO A 87 28.52 -21.16 -0.92
C PRO A 87 27.10 -20.88 -0.42
N ALA A 88 26.27 -21.92 -0.32
CA ALA A 88 24.89 -21.78 0.13
C ALA A 88 24.82 -21.47 1.64
N ARG A 89 25.73 -22.06 2.44
CA ARG A 89 25.87 -21.72 3.86
C ARG A 89 26.45 -20.31 4.05
N ASP A 90 27.40 -19.91 3.20
CA ASP A 90 27.98 -18.56 3.24
C ASP A 90 26.91 -17.49 2.98
N LEU A 91 25.99 -17.75 2.05
CA LEU A 91 24.84 -16.87 1.80
C LEU A 91 23.94 -16.74 3.03
N VAL A 92 23.58 -17.84 3.70
CA VAL A 92 22.77 -17.79 4.92
C VAL A 92 23.47 -17.06 6.07
N LEU A 93 24.79 -17.25 6.22
CA LEU A 93 25.59 -16.52 7.19
C LEU A 93 25.59 -15.01 6.90
N SER A 94 25.67 -14.62 5.62
CA SER A 94 25.57 -13.21 5.21
C SER A 94 24.20 -12.61 5.54
N ILE A 95 23.11 -13.36 5.33
CA ILE A 95 21.75 -12.93 5.70
C ILE A 95 21.66 -12.74 7.21
N THR A 96 22.18 -13.70 7.98
CA THR A 96 22.18 -13.63 9.45
C THR A 96 22.94 -12.40 9.94
N HIS A 97 24.07 -12.08 9.33
CA HIS A 97 24.84 -10.88 9.63
C HIS A 97 24.06 -9.59 9.32
N LEU A 98 23.41 -9.51 8.16
CA LEU A 98 22.58 -8.35 7.79
C LEU A 98 21.40 -8.16 8.75
N VAL A 99 20.74 -9.24 9.15
CA VAL A 99 19.64 -9.22 10.13
C VAL A 99 20.14 -8.74 11.49
N ALA A 100 21.30 -9.23 11.96
CA ALA A 100 21.89 -8.79 13.21
C ALA A 100 22.25 -7.29 13.18
N LEU A 101 22.78 -6.80 12.06
CA LEU A 101 23.09 -5.38 11.88
C LEU A 101 21.81 -4.52 11.88
N ALA A 102 20.78 -4.93 11.15
CA ALA A 102 19.49 -4.25 11.14
C ALA A 102 18.89 -4.18 12.55
N LYS A 103 18.96 -5.28 13.30
CA LYS A 103 18.49 -5.32 14.69
C LYS A 103 19.23 -4.30 15.56
N ALA A 104 20.54 -4.20 15.44
CA ALA A 104 21.33 -3.23 16.21
C ALA A 104 20.91 -1.77 15.94
N TYR A 105 20.56 -1.42 14.70
CA TYR A 105 20.02 -0.09 14.38
C TYR A 105 18.63 0.15 15.00
N VAL A 106 17.77 -0.87 14.99
CA VAL A 106 16.44 -0.80 15.62
C VAL A 106 16.57 -0.66 17.14
N ASP A 107 17.39 -1.49 17.78
CA ASP A 107 17.64 -1.45 19.22
C ASP A 107 18.17 -0.07 19.63
N LYS A 108 19.16 0.48 18.90
CA LYS A 108 19.68 1.83 19.15
C LYS A 108 18.61 2.91 19.01
N SER A 109 17.70 2.76 18.05
CA SER A 109 16.58 3.70 17.87
C SER A 109 15.61 3.63 19.05
N LEU A 110 15.38 2.43 19.59
CA LEU A 110 14.56 2.21 20.77
C LEU A 110 15.22 2.78 22.04
N ASP A 111 16.53 2.55 22.22
CA ASP A 111 17.31 3.13 23.33
C ASP A 111 17.27 4.67 23.33
N SER A 112 17.27 5.29 22.14
CA SER A 112 17.17 6.75 22.02
C SER A 112 15.81 7.32 22.44
N LEU A 113 14.76 6.48 22.44
CA LEU A 113 13.42 6.87 22.86
C LEU A 113 13.22 6.71 24.37
N THR A 114 13.90 5.74 25.00
CA THR A 114 13.80 5.49 26.45
C THR A 114 14.66 6.42 27.30
N THR A 115 15.63 7.12 26.69
CA THR A 115 16.54 8.04 27.38
C THR A 115 16.03 9.49 27.50
N HIS A 116 14.78 9.76 27.13
CA HIS A 116 14.20 11.09 27.05
C HIS A 116 12.99 11.29 27.96
#